data_AF-A0A953DLE0-F1
#
_entry.id   AF-A0A953DLE0-F1
#
_cell.length_a   1.000
_cell.length_b   1.000
_cell.length_c   1.000
_cell.angle_alpha   90.00
_cell.angle_beta   90.00
_cell.angle_gamma   90.00
#
_symmetry.space_group_name_H-M   'P 1'
#
loop_
_entity.id
_entity.type
_entity.pdbx_description
1 polymer ?
#
loop_
_entity_poly.entity_id
_entity_poly.type
_entity_poly.pdbx_seq_one_letter_code
_entity_poly.pdbx_strand_id
1 'polypeptide(L)'
;MNLAVRCLVVTVAVTAGVTACAPETSLLLDVDPSLVPGTQQLHVTGRQGKTLVFGPTIRPESAGPPLEGPQSLRVVLRDEWAGRTITVRVEALVDGRSAGAAEVDVQAAKQKETRVELTPEPLELACANCDGCCQDGVCIQGSVGACGTGGVACFACDGRLADRCSETGRCACGNGPACSPITGADRCIDGECHCGDGTPCPAGTECDNGLCRCTPDSCAGCCNANSCQPGTVDNACGSHGDACVVCTAPQHCTAGTCQ
;
A
#
# COMPACT_ATOMS: atom_id res chain seq x y z
N MET A 1 -8.28 -6.79 -16.68
CA MET A 1 -6.89 -6.31 -16.76
C MET A 1 -6.79 -5.25 -17.84
N ASN A 2 -7.09 -4.00 -17.51
CA ASN A 2 -6.82 -2.85 -18.38
C ASN A 2 -5.89 -1.95 -17.57
N LEU A 3 -4.59 -2.02 -17.88
CA LEU A 3 -3.63 -1.02 -17.44
C LEU A 3 -3.96 0.27 -18.20
N ALA A 4 -4.57 1.24 -17.53
CA ALA A 4 -4.64 2.60 -18.04
C ALA A 4 -3.24 3.22 -17.91
N VAL A 5 -2.41 2.98 -18.91
CA VAL A 5 -1.11 3.66 -19.08
C VAL A 5 -1.42 5.12 -19.41
N ARG A 6 -1.10 6.04 -18.51
CA ARG A 6 -1.16 7.49 -18.78
C ARG A 6 -0.05 7.87 -19.77
N CYS A 7 -0.31 7.67 -21.06
CA CYS A 7 0.51 8.19 -22.16
C CYS A 7 0.08 9.63 -22.49
N LEU A 8 0.96 10.61 -22.29
CA LEU A 8 0.80 11.93 -22.89
C LEU A 8 1.18 11.84 -24.38
N VAL A 9 0.19 11.92 -25.27
CA VAL A 9 0.43 11.98 -26.72
C VAL A 9 0.87 13.40 -27.09
N VAL A 10 2.17 13.61 -27.27
CA VAL A 10 2.69 14.82 -27.92
C VAL A 10 2.91 14.49 -29.39
N THR A 11 1.98 14.90 -30.25
CA THR A 11 2.11 14.79 -31.71
C THR A 11 3.07 15.86 -32.24
N VAL A 12 4.36 15.53 -32.32
CA VAL A 12 5.31 16.24 -33.19
C VAL A 12 5.62 15.36 -34.40
N ALA A 13 5.49 15.97 -35.58
CA ALA A 13 5.58 15.33 -36.88
C ALA A 13 6.97 14.71 -37.14
N VAL A 14 6.95 13.47 -37.66
CA VAL A 14 7.96 12.80 -38.48
C VAL A 14 9.38 12.73 -37.90
N THR A 15 9.65 11.73 -37.06
CA THR A 15 10.77 10.77 -37.14
C THR A 15 10.56 9.70 -36.06
N ALA A 16 10.84 8.43 -36.38
CA ALA A 16 10.73 7.23 -35.54
C ALA A 16 10.59 7.49 -34.02
N GLY A 17 9.35 7.53 -33.54
CA GLY A 17 9.04 7.62 -32.11
C GLY A 17 9.27 6.28 -31.44
N VAL A 18 10.43 6.11 -30.81
CA VAL A 18 10.55 5.16 -29.71
C VAL A 18 9.64 5.67 -28.59
N THR A 19 8.55 4.96 -28.32
CA THR A 19 7.81 5.07 -27.06
C THR A 19 8.76 4.69 -25.93
N ALA A 20 9.54 5.66 -25.44
CA ALA A 20 10.28 5.50 -24.20
C ALA A 20 9.27 5.67 -23.07
N CYS A 21 8.80 4.55 -22.51
CA CYS A 21 8.23 4.56 -21.17
C CYS A 21 9.31 5.18 -20.27
N ALA A 22 9.05 6.36 -19.70
CA ALA A 22 9.93 6.88 -18.67
C ALA A 22 9.99 5.78 -17.59
N PRO A 23 11.19 5.28 -17.24
CA PRO A 23 11.27 4.26 -16.20
C PRO A 23 10.75 4.91 -14.92
N GLU A 24 9.95 4.19 -14.15
CA GLU A 24 9.52 4.69 -12.84
C GLU A 24 10.65 4.51 -11.82
N THR A 25 10.64 5.30 -10.75
CA THR A 25 11.52 5.10 -9.61
C THR A 25 11.05 3.83 -8.87
N SER A 26 11.79 2.73 -8.95
CA SER A 26 11.41 1.46 -8.32
C SER A 26 12.57 0.71 -7.70
N LEU A 27 12.26 -0.17 -6.75
CA LEU A 27 13.17 -1.20 -6.27
C LEU A 27 12.68 -2.57 -6.75
N LEU A 28 13.60 -3.40 -7.24
CA LEU A 28 13.35 -4.82 -7.46
C LEU A 28 14.09 -5.60 -6.39
N LEU A 29 13.35 -6.13 -5.42
CA LEU A 29 13.88 -6.91 -4.33
C LEU A 29 13.96 -8.37 -4.77
N ASP A 30 15.16 -8.90 -4.91
CA ASP A 30 15.43 -10.30 -5.14
C ASP A 30 15.77 -10.95 -3.79
N VAL A 31 14.80 -11.66 -3.22
CA VAL A 31 14.86 -12.25 -1.89
C VAL A 31 15.10 -13.75 -2.01
N ASP A 32 16.19 -14.25 -1.43
CA ASP A 32 16.48 -15.68 -1.34
C ASP A 32 16.21 -16.19 0.08
N PRO A 33 15.06 -16.84 0.35
CA PRO A 33 14.72 -17.36 1.67
C PRO A 33 15.35 -18.74 1.97
N SER A 34 16.28 -19.23 1.14
CA SER A 34 16.81 -20.61 1.24
C SER A 34 17.49 -20.92 2.58
N LEU A 35 18.03 -19.92 3.28
CA LEU A 35 18.63 -20.10 4.61
C LEU A 35 17.60 -20.25 5.73
N VAL A 36 16.31 -20.04 5.46
CA VAL A 36 15.21 -20.14 6.42
C VAL A 36 14.18 -21.15 5.88
N PRO A 37 14.40 -22.47 6.10
CA PRO A 37 13.50 -23.50 5.61
C PRO A 37 12.08 -23.34 6.11
N GLY A 38 11.10 -23.64 5.27
CA GLY A 38 9.69 -23.55 5.63
C GLY A 38 9.09 -22.15 5.55
N THR A 39 9.84 -21.14 5.08
CA THR A 39 9.33 -19.78 4.86
C THR A 39 8.11 -19.82 3.95
N GLN A 40 6.95 -19.34 4.42
CA GLN A 40 5.69 -19.33 3.67
C GLN A 40 5.34 -17.92 3.16
N GLN A 41 5.81 -16.88 3.87
CA GLN A 41 5.52 -15.49 3.55
C GLN A 41 6.75 -14.62 3.85
N LEU A 42 6.79 -13.43 3.27
CA LEU A 42 7.79 -12.40 3.49
C LEU A 42 7.08 -11.16 4.04
N HIS A 43 7.57 -10.64 5.16
CA HIS A 43 7.19 -9.32 5.66
C HIS A 43 8.23 -8.29 5.20
N VAL A 44 7.78 -7.26 4.50
CA VAL A 44 8.66 -6.32 3.80
C VAL A 44 8.38 -4.89 4.26
N THR A 45 9.44 -4.17 4.63
CA THR A 45 9.40 -2.78 5.04
C THR A 45 10.54 -1.99 4.42
N GLY A 46 10.29 -0.70 4.13
CA GLY A 46 11.31 0.24 3.72
C GLY A 46 11.22 1.51 4.54
N ARG A 47 12.35 1.98 5.09
CA ARG A 47 12.39 3.15 5.97
C ARG A 47 13.50 4.12 5.59
N GLN A 48 13.27 5.40 5.87
CA GLN A 48 14.34 6.40 5.94
C GLN A 48 14.41 6.89 7.40
N GLY A 49 15.36 6.33 8.16
CA GLY A 49 15.41 6.53 9.60
C GLY A 49 14.09 6.10 10.26
N LYS A 50 13.39 7.05 10.89
CA LYS A 50 12.10 6.77 11.54
C LYS A 50 10.91 6.82 10.59
N THR A 51 11.06 7.34 9.37
CA THR A 51 9.95 7.46 8.41
C THR A 51 9.75 6.16 7.66
N LEU A 52 8.52 5.66 7.63
CA LEU A 52 8.11 4.54 6.80
C LEU A 52 7.93 5.01 5.36
N VAL A 53 8.68 4.44 4.43
CA VAL A 53 8.64 4.77 3.00
C VAL A 53 7.65 3.86 2.26
N PHE A 54 7.68 2.56 2.59
CA PHE A 54 6.75 1.56 2.09
C PHE A 54 6.60 0.41 3.07
N GLY A 55 5.54 -0.39 2.90
CA GLY A 55 5.14 -1.41 3.87
C GLY A 55 4.49 -0.79 5.12
N PRO A 56 4.41 -1.54 6.24
CA PRO A 56 4.63 -2.98 6.32
C PRO A 56 3.67 -3.75 5.42
N THR A 57 4.16 -4.79 4.75
CA THR A 57 3.34 -5.60 3.84
C THR A 57 3.80 -7.05 3.89
N ILE A 58 2.84 -7.98 3.84
CA ILE A 58 3.10 -9.42 3.84
C ILE A 58 2.79 -9.99 2.45
N ARG A 59 3.70 -10.82 1.92
CA ARG A 59 3.58 -11.47 0.61
C ARG A 59 4.01 -12.94 0.67
N PRO A 60 3.23 -13.90 0.13
CA PRO A 60 1.85 -13.75 -0.30
C PRO A 60 0.92 -13.26 0.83
N GLU A 61 -0.25 -12.72 0.53
CA GLU A 61 -1.17 -12.17 1.53
C GLU A 61 -1.71 -13.23 2.50
N SER A 62 -1.84 -14.47 2.02
CA SER A 62 -2.24 -15.64 2.80
C SER A 62 -1.09 -16.62 2.89
N ALA A 63 -0.91 -17.24 4.06
CA ALA A 63 0.05 -18.32 4.23
C ALA A 63 -0.33 -19.51 3.32
N GLY A 64 0.68 -20.11 2.71
CA GLY A 64 0.56 -21.25 1.80
C GLY A 64 1.66 -22.27 2.06
N PRO A 65 1.97 -23.14 1.09
CA PRO A 65 3.18 -23.96 1.16
C PRO A 65 4.44 -23.07 1.23
N PRO A 66 5.59 -23.64 1.66
CA PRO A 66 6.85 -22.91 1.65
C PRO A 66 7.17 -22.31 0.28
N LEU A 67 7.73 -21.12 0.27
CA LEU A 67 8.18 -20.41 -0.93
C LEU A 67 9.31 -21.21 -1.59
N GLU A 68 9.17 -21.46 -2.88
CA GLU A 68 10.17 -22.17 -3.67
C GLU A 68 11.11 -21.18 -4.35
N GLY A 69 12.40 -21.31 -4.05
CA GLY A 69 13.46 -20.52 -4.68
C GLY A 69 13.41 -19.01 -4.39
N PRO A 70 14.28 -18.23 -5.06
CA PRO A 70 14.30 -16.78 -4.93
C PRO A 70 12.99 -16.14 -5.37
N GLN A 71 12.57 -15.12 -4.64
CA GLN A 71 11.35 -14.34 -4.87
C GLN A 71 11.72 -12.95 -5.37
N SER A 72 10.97 -12.44 -6.34
CA SER A 72 11.14 -11.06 -6.82
C SER A 72 9.93 -10.21 -6.44
N LEU A 73 10.17 -9.11 -5.72
CA LEU A 73 9.15 -8.15 -5.31
C LEU A 73 9.49 -6.78 -5.88
N ARG A 74 8.52 -6.17 -6.58
CA ARG A 74 8.69 -4.84 -7.16
C ARG A 74 8.01 -3.80 -6.30
N VAL A 75 8.78 -2.81 -5.85
CA VAL A 75 8.30 -1.69 -5.05
C VAL A 75 8.38 -0.41 -5.88
N VAL A 76 7.23 0.18 -6.18
CA VAL A 76 7.16 1.49 -6.85
C VAL A 76 7.30 2.58 -5.79
N LEU A 77 8.22 3.51 -6.01
CA LEU A 77 8.49 4.60 -5.10
C LEU A 77 8.05 5.92 -5.71
N ARG A 78 7.63 6.86 -4.85
CA ARG A 78 7.44 8.25 -5.26
C ARG A 78 8.79 8.89 -5.55
N ASP A 79 8.84 9.77 -6.55
CA ASP A 79 10.07 10.45 -6.98
C ASP A 79 10.74 11.29 -5.88
N GLU A 80 10.01 11.68 -4.83
CA GLU A 80 10.53 12.37 -3.64
C GLU A 80 11.57 11.55 -2.86
N TRP A 81 11.54 10.23 -3.01
CA TRP A 81 12.50 9.31 -2.39
C TRP A 81 13.75 9.08 -3.24
N ALA A 82 13.77 9.56 -4.48
CA ALA A 82 14.94 9.43 -5.33
C ALA A 82 16.15 10.19 -4.75
N GLY A 83 17.33 9.57 -4.83
CA GLY A 83 18.58 10.02 -4.24
C GLY A 83 18.68 9.82 -2.72
N ARG A 84 17.61 9.37 -2.06
CA ARG A 84 17.62 9.06 -0.63
C ARG A 84 18.06 7.62 -0.40
N THR A 85 18.78 7.40 0.71
CA THR A 85 19.02 6.06 1.25
C THR A 85 17.78 5.58 1.97
N ILE A 86 17.36 4.37 1.64
CA ILE A 86 16.24 3.65 2.24
C ILE A 86 16.80 2.36 2.81
N THR A 87 16.55 2.11 4.08
CA THR A 87 16.80 0.82 4.74
C THR A 87 15.65 -0.11 4.39
N VAL A 88 15.94 -1.14 3.59
CA VAL A 88 14.97 -2.17 3.20
C VAL A 88 15.20 -3.37 4.09
N ARG A 89 14.13 -3.83 4.75
CA ARG A 89 14.16 -5.02 5.59
C ARG A 89 13.13 -6.02 5.11
N VAL A 90 13.55 -7.29 5.08
CA VAL A 90 12.71 -8.44 4.78
C VAL A 90 12.81 -9.43 5.92
N GLU A 91 11.66 -9.93 6.37
CA GLU A 91 11.58 -10.99 7.36
C GLU A 91 10.90 -12.21 6.75
N ALA A 92 11.55 -13.35 6.86
CA ALA A 92 11.04 -14.64 6.45
C ALA A 92 10.07 -15.16 7.53
N LEU A 93 8.82 -15.40 7.14
CA LEU A 93 7.78 -15.86 8.05
C LEU A 93 7.50 -17.35 7.89
N VAL A 94 7.53 -18.07 9.02
CA VAL A 94 7.13 -19.48 9.15
C VAL A 94 5.95 -19.53 10.12
N ASP A 95 4.80 -20.06 9.67
CA ASP A 95 3.57 -20.11 10.45
C ASP A 95 3.16 -18.74 11.04
N GLY A 96 3.37 -17.68 10.25
CA GLY A 96 3.07 -16.28 10.62
C GLY A 96 4.06 -15.64 11.60
N ARG A 97 5.17 -16.32 11.94
CA ARG A 97 6.21 -15.80 12.84
C ARG A 97 7.52 -15.54 12.11
N SER A 98 8.24 -14.50 12.52
CA SER A 98 9.57 -14.17 12.01
C SER A 98 10.56 -15.27 12.39
N ALA A 99 11.07 -15.96 11.37
CA ALA A 99 12.06 -17.04 11.51
C ALA A 99 13.44 -16.62 10.99
N GLY A 100 13.52 -15.55 10.20
CA GLY A 100 14.76 -14.98 9.70
C GLY A 100 14.59 -13.56 9.20
N ALA A 101 15.69 -12.81 9.07
CA ALA A 101 15.66 -11.43 8.60
C ALA A 101 16.89 -11.07 7.77
N ALA A 102 16.71 -10.14 6.82
CA ALA A 102 17.77 -9.45 6.11
C ALA A 102 17.46 -7.96 6.04
N GLU A 103 18.51 -7.14 6.06
CA GLU A 103 18.42 -5.69 5.99
C GLU A 103 19.53 -5.13 5.10
N VAL A 104 19.19 -4.14 4.27
CA VAL A 104 20.15 -3.48 3.37
C VAL A 104 19.77 -2.02 3.15
N ASP A 105 20.78 -1.15 3.15
CA ASP A 105 20.63 0.24 2.76
C ASP A 105 20.79 0.38 1.24
N VAL A 106 19.79 0.93 0.57
CA VAL A 106 19.79 1.19 -0.88
C VAL A 106 19.50 2.65 -1.17
N GLN A 107 20.26 3.24 -2.11
CA GLN A 107 19.92 4.56 -2.64
C GLN A 107 18.96 4.42 -3.82
N ALA A 108 17.74 4.95 -3.68
CA ALA A 108 16.77 4.90 -4.78
C ALA A 108 17.22 5.80 -5.93
N ALA A 109 17.24 5.30 -7.16
CA ALA A 109 17.61 6.07 -8.34
C ALA A 109 16.36 6.62 -9.05
N LYS A 110 16.33 7.93 -9.31
CA LYS A 110 15.20 8.58 -9.99
C LYS A 110 14.96 7.93 -11.35
N GLN A 111 13.71 7.61 -11.65
CA GLN A 111 13.29 7.04 -12.94
C GLN A 111 14.15 5.84 -13.35
N LYS A 112 14.46 4.96 -12.39
CA LYS A 112 15.26 3.78 -12.60
C LYS A 112 14.86 2.69 -11.60
N GLU A 113 14.80 1.46 -12.08
CA GLU A 113 14.70 0.29 -11.23
C GLU A 113 16.07 -0.05 -10.63
N THR A 114 16.14 -0.07 -9.30
CA THR A 114 17.34 -0.44 -8.56
C THR A 114 17.14 -1.84 -7.99
N ARG A 115 18.00 -2.78 -8.38
CA ARG A 115 17.96 -4.15 -7.86
C ARG A 115 18.57 -4.21 -6.46
N VAL A 116 17.94 -4.97 -5.58
CA VAL A 116 18.33 -5.15 -4.18
C VAL A 116 18.31 -6.63 -3.86
N GLU A 117 19.44 -7.19 -3.46
CA GLU A 117 19.57 -8.60 -3.11
C GLU A 117 19.47 -8.76 -1.58
N LEU A 118 18.63 -9.68 -1.12
CA LEU A 118 18.36 -9.92 0.29
C LEU A 118 18.34 -11.43 0.56
N THR A 119 19.11 -11.90 1.54
CA THR A 119 19.11 -13.31 1.97
C THR A 119 18.83 -13.35 3.46
N PRO A 120 17.58 -13.56 3.90
CA PRO A 120 17.23 -13.62 5.31
C PRO A 120 18.03 -14.69 6.04
N GLU A 121 18.69 -14.33 7.13
CA GLU A 121 19.39 -15.26 8.00
C GLU A 121 18.48 -15.68 9.18
N PRO A 122 18.57 -16.93 9.67
CA PRO A 122 17.80 -17.37 10.83
C PRO A 122 17.98 -16.45 12.04
N LEU A 123 16.87 -16.11 12.72
CA LEU A 123 16.90 -15.26 13.91
C LEU A 123 17.28 -16.04 15.18
N GLU A 124 17.87 -15.32 16.14
CA GLU A 124 18.07 -15.79 17.51
C GLU A 124 16.73 -16.03 18.22
N LEU A 125 16.70 -17.01 19.13
CA LEU A 125 15.49 -17.60 19.74
C LEU A 125 14.56 -16.58 20.45
N ALA A 126 15.09 -15.44 20.89
CA ALA A 126 14.36 -14.43 21.66
C ALA A 126 13.19 -13.79 20.88
N CYS A 127 13.29 -13.68 19.55
CA CYS A 127 12.24 -13.10 18.72
C CYS A 127 11.40 -14.16 17.98
N ALA A 128 11.86 -15.41 17.90
CA ALA A 128 11.14 -16.49 17.20
C ALA A 128 9.80 -16.88 17.87
N ASN A 129 9.67 -16.72 19.20
CA ASN A 129 8.46 -17.07 19.96
C ASN A 129 7.72 -15.84 20.53
N CYS A 130 7.87 -14.69 19.87
CA CYS A 130 7.32 -13.44 20.34
C CYS A 130 5.86 -13.26 19.88
N ASP A 131 4.93 -13.09 20.82
CA ASP A 131 3.53 -12.75 20.49
C ASP A 131 3.41 -11.29 19.99
N GLY A 132 4.32 -10.41 20.41
CA GLY A 132 4.42 -9.04 19.94
C GLY A 132 5.43 -8.86 18.80
N CYS A 133 6.15 -7.75 18.82
CA CYS A 133 7.17 -7.43 17.82
C CYS A 133 8.57 -7.40 18.45
N CYS A 134 9.59 -7.58 17.62
CA CYS A 134 10.99 -7.59 17.99
C CYS A 134 11.58 -6.19 17.83
N GLN A 135 12.13 -5.64 18.90
CA GLN A 135 12.92 -4.41 18.88
C GLN A 135 14.25 -4.67 19.58
N ASP A 136 15.36 -4.47 18.86
CA ASP A 136 16.72 -4.65 19.38
C ASP A 136 16.97 -6.03 20.02
N GLY A 137 16.39 -7.09 19.42
CA GLY A 137 16.47 -8.47 19.92
C GLY A 137 15.57 -8.76 21.13
N VAL A 138 14.75 -7.80 21.56
CA VAL A 138 13.82 -7.93 22.67
C VAL A 138 12.39 -8.02 22.14
N CYS A 139 11.67 -9.05 22.56
CA CYS A 139 10.23 -9.14 22.33
C CYS A 139 9.50 -8.12 23.21
N ILE A 140 8.77 -7.21 22.58
CA ILE A 140 7.95 -6.22 23.28
C ILE A 140 6.49 -6.34 22.86
N GLN A 141 5.58 -5.99 23.77
CA GLN A 141 4.15 -6.00 23.49
C GLN A 141 3.80 -4.90 22.47
N GLY A 142 2.88 -5.23 21.56
CA GLY A 142 2.39 -4.30 20.55
C GLY A 142 1.81 -3.02 21.14
N SER A 143 2.21 -1.87 20.58
CA SER A 143 1.73 -0.54 20.92
C SER A 143 1.71 0.35 19.66
N VAL A 144 1.13 1.55 19.74
CA VAL A 144 1.17 2.52 18.62
C VAL A 144 2.61 2.88 18.23
N GLY A 145 3.54 2.93 19.18
CA GLY A 145 4.95 3.23 18.92
C GLY A 145 5.78 2.03 18.45
N ALA A 146 5.28 0.81 18.66
CA ALA A 146 5.96 -0.44 18.36
C ALA A 146 4.91 -1.52 18.09
N CYS A 147 4.40 -1.54 16.86
CA CYS A 147 3.38 -2.47 16.40
C CYS A 147 4.00 -3.63 15.60
N GLY A 148 3.27 -4.75 15.56
CA GLY A 148 3.67 -6.01 14.95
C GLY A 148 3.34 -7.18 15.86
N THR A 149 3.32 -8.38 15.30
CA THR A 149 3.06 -9.65 15.99
C THR A 149 3.94 -10.75 15.42
N GLY A 150 4.15 -11.83 16.17
CA GLY A 150 4.93 -12.97 15.68
C GLY A 150 6.43 -12.68 15.58
N GLY A 151 6.96 -11.71 16.34
CA GLY A 151 8.39 -11.42 16.38
C GLY A 151 8.95 -10.68 15.18
N VAL A 152 8.09 -10.19 14.29
CA VAL A 152 8.48 -9.25 13.24
C VAL A 152 9.04 -7.96 13.83
N ALA A 153 9.82 -7.21 13.06
CA ALA A 153 10.37 -5.93 13.45
C ALA A 153 9.26 -4.98 13.89
N CYS A 154 9.43 -4.37 15.06
CA CYS A 154 8.50 -3.35 15.52
C CYS A 154 8.49 -2.16 14.55
N PHE A 155 7.29 -1.66 14.24
CA PHE A 155 7.11 -0.44 13.49
C PHE A 155 6.14 0.51 14.19
N ALA A 156 6.40 1.81 14.13
CA ALA A 156 5.47 2.80 14.65
C ALA A 156 4.28 2.99 13.70
N CYS A 157 3.07 3.01 14.25
CA CYS A 157 1.87 3.48 13.59
C CYS A 157 1.88 5.00 13.46
N ASP A 158 1.18 5.53 12.45
CA ASP A 158 0.84 6.95 12.42
C ASP A 158 -0.23 7.22 13.49
N GLY A 159 0.15 7.91 14.56
CA GLY A 159 -0.74 8.24 15.66
C GLY A 159 -1.91 9.16 15.28
N ARG A 160 -1.88 9.77 14.08
CA ARG A 160 -3.05 10.47 13.54
C ARG A 160 -4.08 9.50 13.00
N LEU A 161 -3.66 8.35 12.47
CA LEU A 161 -4.52 7.39 11.76
C LEU A 161 -4.87 6.15 12.58
N ALA A 162 -4.20 5.95 13.71
CA ALA A 162 -4.37 4.79 14.57
C ALA A 162 -4.14 5.15 16.03
N ASP A 163 -4.91 4.54 16.92
CA ASP A 163 -4.81 4.69 18.38
C ASP A 163 -4.32 3.41 19.07
N ARG A 164 -4.14 2.32 18.32
CA ARG A 164 -3.61 1.06 18.85
C ARG A 164 -2.89 0.22 17.79
N CYS A 165 -2.17 -0.78 18.29
CA CYS A 165 -1.79 -1.96 17.54
C CYS A 165 -2.84 -3.05 17.77
N SER A 166 -3.35 -3.66 16.70
CA SER A 166 -4.29 -4.77 16.78
C SER A 166 -3.60 -6.06 17.26
N GLU A 167 -4.41 -7.04 17.67
CA GLU A 167 -3.93 -8.39 18.01
C GLU A 167 -3.30 -9.13 16.82
N THR A 168 -3.48 -8.62 15.61
CA THR A 168 -2.87 -9.13 14.37
C THR A 168 -1.65 -8.32 13.93
N GLY A 169 -1.15 -7.43 14.80
CA GLY A 169 0.07 -6.67 14.55
C GLY A 169 -0.10 -5.55 13.52
N ARG A 170 -1.32 -5.05 13.33
CA ARG A 170 -1.65 -3.98 12.37
C ARG A 170 -2.05 -2.72 13.10
N CYS A 171 -1.75 -1.57 12.52
CA CYS A 171 -2.29 -0.30 13.02
C CYS A 171 -3.81 -0.31 12.89
N ALA A 172 -4.48 0.13 13.95
CA ALA A 172 -5.93 0.11 14.07
C ALA A 172 -6.43 1.41 14.70
N CYS A 173 -7.65 1.79 14.33
CA CYS A 173 -8.43 2.82 15.00
C CYS A 173 -9.62 2.14 15.67
N GLY A 174 -9.66 2.12 17.00
CA GLY A 174 -10.67 1.39 17.75
C GLY A 174 -10.64 -0.11 17.48
N ASN A 175 -11.68 -0.67 16.87
CA ASN A 175 -11.73 -2.08 16.46
C ASN A 175 -11.55 -2.27 14.94
N GLY A 176 -11.45 -1.17 14.19
CA GLY A 176 -11.28 -1.17 12.75
C GLY A 176 -9.80 -1.13 12.32
N PRO A 177 -9.53 -1.22 11.00
CA PRO A 177 -8.21 -0.90 10.47
C PRO A 177 -7.83 0.56 10.78
N ALA A 178 -6.56 0.91 10.62
CA ALA A 178 -6.14 2.31 10.64
C ALA A 178 -6.91 3.13 9.60
N CYS A 179 -7.16 4.39 9.92
CA CYS A 179 -7.83 5.30 9.01
C CYS A 179 -6.97 5.56 7.78
N SER A 180 -7.61 5.71 6.62
CA SER A 180 -6.94 6.06 5.37
C SER A 180 -7.83 6.96 4.52
N PRO A 181 -7.23 7.85 3.70
CA PRO A 181 -7.99 8.70 2.78
C PRO A 181 -8.95 7.90 1.89
N ILE A 182 -8.50 6.74 1.39
CA ILE A 182 -9.28 5.83 0.53
C ILE A 182 -10.48 5.24 1.27
N THR A 183 -10.34 4.94 2.56
CA THR A 183 -11.47 4.52 3.41
C THR A 183 -12.29 5.70 3.93
N GLY A 184 -12.09 6.90 3.38
CA GLY A 184 -12.87 8.09 3.69
C GLY A 184 -12.48 8.83 4.96
N ALA A 185 -11.24 8.70 5.45
CA ALA A 185 -10.82 9.34 6.70
C ALA A 185 -9.36 9.81 6.71
N ASP A 186 -9.07 10.89 7.45
CA ASP A 186 -7.73 11.45 7.62
C ASP A 186 -7.23 11.43 9.07
N ARG A 187 -8.05 10.96 10.01
CA ARG A 187 -7.69 10.87 11.42
C ARG A 187 -8.50 9.83 12.21
N CYS A 188 -7.92 9.36 13.31
CA CYS A 188 -8.55 8.53 14.33
C CYS A 188 -8.81 9.39 15.58
N ILE A 189 -10.06 9.49 16.00
CA ILE A 189 -10.49 10.22 17.20
C ILE A 189 -11.34 9.27 18.03
N ASP A 190 -10.94 9.02 19.28
CA ASP A 190 -11.66 8.16 20.23
C ASP A 190 -12.05 6.77 19.67
N GLY A 191 -11.17 6.20 18.83
CA GLY A 191 -11.37 4.88 18.21
C GLY A 191 -12.26 4.88 16.97
N GLU A 192 -12.67 6.05 16.48
CA GLU A 192 -13.44 6.21 15.25
C GLU A 192 -12.63 6.97 14.19
N CYS A 193 -12.80 6.57 12.93
CA CYS A 193 -12.20 7.32 11.83
C CYS A 193 -13.02 8.56 11.52
N HIS A 194 -12.35 9.65 11.16
CA HIS A 194 -12.96 10.94 10.85
C HIS A 194 -12.34 11.54 9.59
N CYS A 195 -13.11 12.37 8.89
CA CYS A 195 -12.58 13.23 7.83
C CYS A 195 -12.73 14.69 8.25
N GLY A 196 -11.61 15.36 8.52
CA GLY A 196 -11.66 16.71 9.07
C GLY A 196 -12.28 16.69 10.47
N ASP A 197 -13.30 17.52 10.68
CA ASP A 197 -14.06 17.54 11.94
C ASP A 197 -15.36 16.70 11.84
N GLY A 198 -15.59 16.05 10.69
CA GLY A 198 -16.78 15.26 10.40
C GLY A 198 -16.60 13.76 10.57
N THR A 199 -17.67 12.99 10.35
CA THR A 199 -17.66 11.53 10.27
C THR A 199 -16.85 11.02 9.06
N PRO A 200 -16.57 9.71 8.94
CA PRO A 200 -16.02 9.17 7.71
C PRO A 200 -16.84 9.57 6.49
N CYS A 201 -16.15 9.70 5.37
CA CYS A 201 -16.79 9.98 4.10
C CYS A 201 -17.70 8.83 3.65
N PRO A 202 -18.82 9.13 2.98
CA PRO A 202 -19.72 8.11 2.46
C PRO A 202 -19.01 7.26 1.40
N ALA A 203 -19.50 6.02 1.22
CA ALA A 203 -18.97 5.10 0.24
C ALA A 203 -18.88 5.74 -1.15
N GLY A 204 -17.76 5.51 -1.85
CA GLY A 204 -17.49 6.10 -3.16
C GLY A 204 -16.77 7.45 -3.11
N THR A 205 -16.50 8.00 -1.92
CA THR A 205 -15.74 9.25 -1.75
C THR A 205 -14.52 9.01 -0.86
N GLU A 206 -13.46 9.77 -1.09
CA GLU A 206 -12.26 9.77 -0.27
C GLU A 206 -12.15 11.04 0.56
N CYS A 207 -11.42 10.96 1.68
CA CYS A 207 -11.13 12.15 2.49
C CYS A 207 -9.91 12.87 1.93
N ASP A 208 -10.13 14.04 1.32
CA ASP A 208 -9.08 14.91 0.85
C ASP A 208 -9.09 16.23 1.62
N ASN A 209 -8.02 16.48 2.37
CA ASN A 209 -7.84 17.69 3.18
C ASN A 209 -9.04 17.99 4.11
N GLY A 210 -9.61 16.94 4.71
CA GLY A 210 -10.76 17.05 5.62
C GLY A 210 -12.11 17.24 4.94
N LEU A 211 -12.19 17.05 3.62
CA LEU A 211 -13.43 17.12 2.84
C LEU A 211 -13.64 15.83 2.06
N CYS A 212 -14.89 15.37 1.98
CA CYS A 212 -15.24 14.22 1.17
C CYS A 212 -15.29 14.61 -0.30
N ARG A 213 -14.45 13.96 -1.11
CA ARG A 213 -14.36 14.17 -2.54
C ARG A 213 -14.63 12.89 -3.29
N CYS A 214 -15.34 13.03 -4.39
CA CYS A 214 -15.46 11.95 -5.36
C CYS A 214 -14.28 12.09 -6.34
N THR A 215 -13.45 11.06 -6.40
CA THR A 215 -12.29 11.00 -7.29
C THR A 215 -12.34 9.71 -8.12
N PRO A 216 -11.56 9.63 -9.21
CA PRO A 216 -11.43 8.40 -9.99
C PRO A 216 -11.00 7.18 -9.18
N ASP A 217 -10.21 7.40 -8.14
CA ASP A 217 -9.71 6.32 -7.27
C ASP A 217 -10.73 5.89 -6.21
N SER A 218 -11.68 6.78 -5.86
CA SER A 218 -12.68 6.52 -4.82
C SER A 218 -14.00 5.95 -5.37
N CYS A 219 -14.37 6.26 -6.62
CA CYS A 219 -15.69 6.00 -7.18
C CYS A 219 -15.65 5.05 -8.38
N ALA A 220 -16.31 3.90 -8.27
CA ALA A 220 -16.43 2.95 -9.40
C ALA A 220 -17.39 3.45 -10.49
N GLY A 221 -18.42 4.23 -10.11
CA GLY A 221 -19.39 4.85 -11.03
C GLY A 221 -18.93 6.22 -11.48
N CYS A 222 -19.78 7.24 -11.40
CA CYS A 222 -19.44 8.61 -11.83
C CYS A 222 -19.61 9.63 -10.69
N CYS A 223 -18.93 10.76 -10.79
CA CYS A 223 -18.97 11.84 -9.82
C CYS A 223 -19.96 12.94 -10.22
N ASN A 224 -20.90 13.25 -9.32
CA ASN A 224 -21.77 14.42 -9.41
C ASN A 224 -21.52 15.34 -8.20
N ALA A 225 -20.81 16.45 -8.42
CA ALA A 225 -20.53 17.48 -7.42
C ALA A 225 -20.00 16.93 -6.06
N ASN A 226 -19.11 15.93 -6.11
CA ASN A 226 -18.52 15.16 -4.99
C ASN A 226 -19.36 14.01 -4.42
N SER A 227 -20.53 13.70 -4.99
CA SER A 227 -21.27 12.47 -4.71
C SER A 227 -20.93 11.40 -5.75
N CYS A 228 -20.51 10.22 -5.29
CA CYS A 228 -20.36 9.06 -6.18
C CYS A 228 -21.74 8.48 -6.49
N GLN A 229 -22.08 8.47 -7.77
CA GLN A 229 -23.29 7.84 -8.30
C GLN A 229 -22.92 6.47 -8.88
N PRO A 230 -23.86 5.50 -8.90
CA PRO A 230 -23.60 4.18 -9.50
C PRO A 230 -23.20 4.23 -10.97
N GLY A 231 -23.57 5.29 -11.70
CA GLY A 231 -23.18 5.45 -13.10
C GLY A 231 -24.04 4.66 -14.09
N THR A 232 -25.21 4.17 -13.67
CA THR A 232 -26.02 3.18 -14.42
C THR A 232 -27.36 3.72 -14.92
N VAL A 233 -27.65 5.00 -14.72
CA VAL A 233 -28.95 5.63 -15.07
C VAL A 233 -28.76 6.77 -16.04
N ASP A 234 -29.75 7.02 -16.91
CA ASP A 234 -29.68 8.00 -18.00
C ASP A 234 -29.39 9.43 -17.52
N ASN A 235 -29.72 9.80 -16.29
CA ASN A 235 -29.44 11.13 -15.73
C ASN A 235 -28.15 11.21 -14.90
N ALA A 236 -27.42 10.10 -14.76
CA ALA A 236 -26.15 10.01 -14.05
C ALA A 236 -25.35 8.81 -14.58
N CYS A 237 -25.00 8.86 -15.86
CA CYS A 237 -24.26 7.81 -16.54
C CYS A 237 -22.76 8.09 -16.47
N GLY A 238 -21.95 7.05 -16.31
CA GLY A 238 -20.48 7.15 -16.31
C GLY A 238 -19.84 6.02 -15.50
N SER A 239 -18.51 5.96 -15.51
CA SER A 239 -17.73 4.99 -14.72
C SER A 239 -16.38 5.59 -14.34
N HIS A 240 -15.63 4.90 -13.47
CA HIS A 240 -14.27 5.26 -13.09
C HIS A 240 -14.10 6.67 -12.49
N GLY A 241 -15.14 7.16 -11.80
CA GLY A 241 -15.16 8.45 -11.13
C GLY A 241 -15.11 9.66 -12.07
N ASP A 242 -15.38 9.46 -13.36
CA ASP A 242 -15.58 10.56 -14.31
C ASP A 242 -16.82 11.38 -13.93
N ALA A 243 -16.92 12.62 -14.44
CA ALA A 243 -18.12 13.43 -14.24
C ALA A 243 -19.36 12.71 -14.82
N CYS A 244 -20.43 12.62 -14.02
CA CYS A 244 -21.68 12.04 -14.49
C CYS A 244 -22.24 12.82 -15.68
N VAL A 245 -22.66 12.10 -16.72
CA VAL A 245 -23.31 12.67 -17.90
C VAL A 245 -24.79 12.30 -17.95
N VAL A 246 -25.59 13.16 -18.58
CA VAL A 246 -26.99 12.89 -18.90
C VAL A 246 -27.06 12.38 -20.33
N CYS A 247 -27.58 11.18 -20.53
CA CYS A 247 -27.85 10.61 -21.85
C CYS A 247 -29.02 11.34 -22.50
N THR A 248 -28.80 11.86 -23.71
CA THR A 248 -29.84 12.55 -24.48
C THR A 248 -30.61 11.56 -25.34
N ALA A 249 -31.94 11.66 -25.35
CA ALA A 249 -32.78 10.78 -26.17
C ALA A 249 -32.31 10.78 -27.65
N PRO A 250 -32.18 9.60 -28.29
CA PRO A 250 -32.69 8.29 -27.86
C PRO A 250 -31.70 7.43 -27.04
N GLN A 251 -30.60 8.00 -26.55
CA GLN A 251 -29.54 7.23 -25.88
C GLN A 251 -29.95 6.74 -24.49
N HIS A 252 -29.41 5.58 -24.11
CA HIS A 252 -29.53 5.02 -22.77
C HIS A 252 -28.17 4.73 -22.15
N CYS A 253 -28.10 4.80 -20.83
CA CYS A 253 -26.91 4.43 -20.09
C CYS A 253 -26.72 2.91 -20.11
N THR A 254 -25.71 2.45 -20.84
CA THR A 254 -25.34 1.03 -20.94
C THR A 254 -23.88 0.87 -20.55
N ALA A 255 -23.63 0.10 -19.49
CA ALA A 255 -22.29 -0.14 -18.95
C ALA A 255 -21.47 1.15 -18.67
N GLY A 256 -22.13 2.19 -18.14
CA GLY A 256 -21.49 3.47 -17.82
C GLY A 256 -21.24 4.37 -19.02
N THR A 257 -21.85 4.11 -20.18
CA THR A 257 -21.74 4.96 -21.38
C THR A 257 -23.12 5.22 -21.99
N CYS A 258 -23.37 6.43 -22.49
CA CYS A 258 -24.58 6.73 -23.26
C CYS A 258 -24.46 6.17 -24.68
N GLN A 259 -25.37 5.26 -25.04
CA GLN A 259 -25.42 4.57 -26.33
C GLN A 259 -26.77 4.78 -27.00
#